data_AF-A0A178N171-F1
#
_entry.id   AF-A0A178N171-F1
#
_cell.length_a   1.000
_cell.length_b   1.000
_cell.length_c   1.000
_cell.angle_alpha   90.00
_cell.angle_beta   90.00
_cell.angle_gamma   90.00
#
_symmetry.space_group_name_H-M   'P 1'
#
loop_
_entity.id
_entity.type
_entity.pdbx_description
1 polymer ?
#
loop_
_entity_poly.entity_id
_entity_poly.type
_entity_poly.pdbx_seq_one_letter_code
_entity_poly.pdbx_strand_id
1 'polypeptide(L)' 'MNDIIYVGLDVHKATVAVAIAEGTRGGEVRQLGSIPNRADHIAKLARLIHRDTEFCWRM' A
#
# COMPACT_ATOMS: atom_id res chain seq x y z
N MET A 1 -16.38 7.93 -11.77
CA MET A 1 -16.50 6.67 -11.02
C MET A 1 -15.49 6.72 -9.89
N ASN A 2 -15.92 6.57 -8.64
CA ASN A 2 -14.99 6.49 -7.53
C ASN A 2 -14.56 5.04 -7.44
N ASP A 3 -13.46 4.69 -8.12
CA ASP A 3 -12.88 3.36 -7.99
C ASP A 3 -12.38 3.19 -6.56
N ILE A 4 -13.03 2.29 -5.82
CA ILE A 4 -12.66 1.98 -4.44
C ILE A 4 -11.39 1.15 -4.50
N ILE A 5 -10.36 1.59 -3.79
CA ILE A 5 -9.10 0.86 -3.66
C ILE A 5 -9.00 0.39 -2.20
N TYR A 6 -8.78 -0.90 -2.01
CA TYR A 6 -8.53 -1.50 -0.70
C TYR A 6 -7.03 -1.59 -0.43
N VAL A 7 -6.62 -1.32 0.80
CA VAL A 7 -5.22 -1.37 1.21
C VAL A 7 -5.09 -2.37 2.36
N GLY A 8 -4.28 -3.40 2.15
CA GLY A 8 -3.88 -4.35 3.19
C GLY A 8 -2.58 -3.89 3.84
N LEU A 9 -2.59 -3.82 5.18
CA LEU A 9 -1.41 -3.51 6.00
C LEU A 9 -1.16 -4.67 6.97
N ASP A 10 -0.02 -5.33 6.83
CA ASP A 10 0.46 -6.34 7.78
C ASP A 10 1.59 -5.75 8.62
N VAL A 11 1.30 -5.45 9.89
CA VAL A 11 2.18 -4.69 10.78
C VAL A 11 2.99 -5.64 11.66
N HIS A 12 4.30 -5.63 11.49
CA HIS A 12 5.26 -6.31 12.35
C HIS A 12 6.05 -5.31 13.22
N LYS A 13 6.85 -5.83 14.15
CA LYS A 13 7.63 -5.00 15.09
C LYS A 13 8.60 -4.05 14.38
N ALA A 14 9.22 -4.50 13.29
CA ALA A 14 10.23 -3.72 12.56
C ALA A 14 9.73 -3.17 11.22
N THR A 15 8.76 -3.84 10.59
CA THR A 15 8.33 -3.56 9.22
C THR A 15 6.83 -3.67 9.06
N VAL A 16 6.27 -2.98 8.08
CA VAL A 16 4.87 -3.08 7.65
C VAL A 16 4.86 -3.52 6.19
N ALA A 17 4.24 -4.64 5.89
CA ALA A 17 4.00 -5.06 4.51
C ALA A 17 2.71 -4.43 3.98
N VAL A 18 2.74 -4.01 2.72
CA VAL A 18 1.65 -3.27 2.08
C VAL A 18 1.21 -3.97 0.80
N ALA A 19 -0.10 -4.11 0.64
CA ALA A 19 -0.73 -4.57 -0.59
C ALA A 19 -1.93 -3.68 -0.94
N ILE A 20 -2.23 -3.58 -2.23
CA ILE A 20 -3.37 -2.85 -2.77
C ILE A 20 -4.25 -3.83 -3.53
N ALA A 21 -5.56 -3.69 -3.41
CA ALA A 21 -6.54 -4.45 -4.18
C ALA A 21 -7.56 -3.52 -4.84
N GLU A 22 -7.89 -3.80 -6.09
CA GLU A 22 -8.99 -3.13 -6.78
C GLU A 22 -10.32 -3.53 -6.14
N GLY A 23 -11.23 -2.57 -5.97
CA GLY A 23 -12.54 -2.80 -5.37
C GLY A 23 -13.58 -3.44 -6.29
N THR A 24 -13.15 -3.95 -7.44
CA THR A 24 -13.98 -4.73 -8.34
C THR A 24 -14.00 -6.20 -7.91
N ARG A 25 -15.10 -6.90 -8.17
CA ARG A 25 -15.23 -8.31 -7.80
C ARG A 25 -14.33 -9.15 -8.73
N GLY A 26 -13.25 -9.71 -8.17
CA GLY A 26 -12.20 -10.37 -8.94
C GLY A 26 -11.08 -9.44 -9.41
N GLY A 27 -11.01 -8.23 -8.85
CA GLY A 27 -9.97 -7.25 -9.13
C GLY A 27 -8.57 -7.73 -8.75
N GLU A 28 -7.56 -7.12 -9.38
CA GLU A 28 -6.17 -7.49 -9.12
C GLU A 28 -5.74 -7.11 -7.71
N VAL A 29 -4.94 -7.97 -7.10
CA VAL A 29 -4.23 -7.69 -5.85
C VAL A 29 -2.75 -7.52 -6.17
N ARG A 30 -2.19 -6.37 -5.84
CA ARG A 30 -0.79 -6.01 -6.07
C ARG A 30 -0.08 -5.82 -4.74
N GLN A 31 0.96 -6.61 -4.50
CA GLN A 31 1.81 -6.46 -3.33
C GLN A 31 2.89 -5.41 -3.61
N LEU A 32 2.95 -4.34 -2.81
CA LEU A 32 3.86 -3.22 -3.03
C LEU A 32 5.23 -3.40 -2.36
N GLY A 33 5.30 -4.26 -1.34
CA GLY A 33 6.53 -4.54 -0.57
C GLY A 33 6.37 -4.20 0.91
N SER A 34 7.49 -4.09 1.62
CA SER A 34 7.52 -3.76 3.05
C SER A 34 8.30 -2.48 3.34
N ILE A 35 7.81 -1.69 4.28
CA ILE A 35 8.43 -0.46 4.77
C ILE A 35 8.81 -0.62 6.24
N PRO A 36 9.83 0.09 6.75
CA PRO A 36 10.08 0.19 8.18
C PRO A 36 8.85 0.70 8.93
N ASN A 37 8.56 0.12 10.09
CA ASN A 37 7.46 0.56 10.97
C ASN A 37 7.84 1.88 11.68
N ARG A 38 7.83 2.97 10.93
CA ARG A 38 8.13 4.32 11.41
C ARG A 38 7.11 5.32 10.86
N ALA A 39 6.74 6.31 11.66
CA ALA A 39 5.67 7.25 11.33
C ALA A 39 5.95 8.05 10.03
N ASP A 40 7.21 8.36 9.74
CA ASP A 40 7.65 9.03 8.52
C ASP A 40 7.40 8.19 7.26
N HIS A 41 7.65 6.88 7.33
CA HIS A 41 7.40 5.95 6.23
C HIS A 41 5.90 5.73 5.99
N ILE A 42 5.10 5.65 7.06
CA ILE A 42 3.64 5.53 6.95
C ILE A 42 3.03 6.81 6.36
N ALA A 43 3.50 7.99 6.77
CA ALA A 43 3.05 9.26 6.20
C ALA A 43 3.40 9.38 4.70
N LYS A 44 4.57 8.89 4.30
CA LYS A 44 4.97 8.82 2.89
C LYS A 44 4.08 7.85 2.10
N LEU A 45 3.77 6.69 2.68
CA LEU A 45 2.83 5.73 2.09
C LEU A 45 1.45 6.34 1.86
N ALA A 46 0.87 7.01 2.87
CA ALA A 46 -0.45 7.64 2.76
C ALA A 46 -0.49 8.70 1.64
N ARG A 47 0.57 9.49 1.48
CA ARG A 47 0.68 10.46 0.37
C ARG A 47 0.77 9.79 -1.00
N LEU A 48 1.43 8.64 -1.08
CA LEU A 48 1.56 7.87 -2.32
C LEU A 48 0.21 7.27 -2.73
N ILE A 49 -0.53 6.67 -1.80
CA ILE A 49 -1.84 6.07 -2.09
C ILE A 49 -2.86 7.15 -2.47
N HIS A 50 -2.76 8.36 -1.91
CA HIS A 50 -3.58 9.49 -2.34
C HIS A 50 -3.27 9.91 -3.80
N ARG A 51 -2.03 9.71 -4.27
CA ARG A 51 -1.55 10.19 -5.57
C ARG A 51 -1.33 8.99 -6.48
N ASP A 52 -2.43 8.42 -6.97
CA ASP A 52 -2.57 7.42 -8.04
C ASP A 52 -1.30 7.24 -8.90
N THR A 53 -0.30 6.48 -8.43
CA THR A 53 0.91 6.18 -9.20
C THR A 53 1.65 4.97 -8.64
N GLU A 54 2.04 4.10 -9.56
CA GLU A 54 2.87 2.91 -9.35
C GLU A 54 4.18 3.26 -8.63
N PHE A 55 4.44 2.63 -7.49
CA PHE A 55 5.78 2.60 -6.89
C PHE A 55 6.10 1.21 -6.36
N CYS A 56 7.16 0.62 -6.94
CA CYS A 56 7.80 -0.59 -6.45
C CYS A 56 8.76 -0.20 -5.32
N TRP A 57 8.46 -0.60 -4.08
CA TRP A 57 9.43 -0.56 -2.99
C TRP A 57 10.42 -1.70 -3.20
N ARG A 58 11.40 -1.47 -4.07
CA ARG A 58 12.50 -2.40 -4.28
C ARG A 58 13.52 -2.21 -3.16
N MET A 59 13.56 -3.16 -2.22
CA MET A 59 14.75 -3.42 -1.40
C MET A 59 15.89 -3.92 -2.29
#